data_AF-A0A1M5HJX8-F1
#
_entry.id   AF-A0A1M5HJX8-F1
#
_cell.length_a   1.000
_cell.length_b   1.000
_cell.length_c   1.000
_cell.angle_alpha   90.00
_cell.angle_beta   90.00
_cell.angle_gamma   90.00
#
_symmetry.space_group_name_H-M   'P 1'
#
loop_
_entity.id
_entity.type
_entity.pdbx_description
1 polymer ?
#
loop_
_entity_poly.entity_id
_entity_poly.type
_entity_poly.pdbx_seq_one_letter_code
_entity_poly.pdbx_strand_id
1 'polypeptide(L)' 'MNDIAEKLNMEQSVVSHQLRILRTANLVKPRRDGRKMFYSLDDEHIGLIFNTGLTHILHKNGK' A
#
# COMPACT_ATOMS: atom_id res chain seq x y z
N MET A 1 4.82 10.30 -0.81
CA MET A 1 3.99 10.17 0.42
C MET A 1 2.82 11.15 0.40
N ASN A 2 3.05 12.45 0.19
CA ASN A 2 1.99 13.46 0.07
C ASN A 2 0.91 13.04 -0.93
N ASP A 3 1.29 12.55 -2.10
CA ASP A 3 0.34 12.10 -3.14
C ASP A 3 -0.58 10.94 -2.65
N ILE A 4 -0.10 10.07 -1.76
CA ILE A 4 -0.91 8.98 -1.19
C ILE A 4 -1.92 9.55 -0.19
N ALA A 5 -1.48 10.48 0.65
CA ALA A 5 -2.32 11.16 1.62
C ALA A 5 -3.42 11.99 0.95
N GLU A 6 -3.08 12.73 -0.11
CA GLU A 6 -4.03 13.51 -0.91
C GLU A 6 -5.06 12.62 -1.61
N LYS A 7 -4.62 11.53 -2.27
CA LYS A 7 -5.54 10.60 -2.95
C LYS A 7 -6.50 9.88 -2.01
N LEU A 8 -6.08 9.60 -0.78
CA LEU A 8 -6.91 8.96 0.23
C LEU A 8 -7.70 9.97 1.09
N ASN A 9 -7.49 11.28 0.90
CA ASN A 9 -8.02 12.33 1.76
C ASN A 9 -7.73 12.07 3.26
N MET A 10 -6.50 11.64 3.56
CA MET A 10 -6.05 11.28 4.91
C MET A 10 -4.91 12.19 5.36
N GLU A 11 -4.76 12.37 6.68
CA GLU A 11 -3.60 13.07 7.21
C GLU A 11 -2.29 12.33 6.90
N GLN A 12 -1.23 13.09 6.62
CA GLN A 12 0.09 12.55 6.33
C GLN A 12 0.63 11.71 7.49
N SER A 13 0.37 12.11 8.75
CA SER A 13 0.75 11.37 9.96
C SER A 13 0.22 9.92 9.94
N VAL A 14 -1.06 9.75 9.61
CA VAL A 14 -1.74 8.45 9.55
C VAL A 14 -1.19 7.59 8.41
N VAL A 15 -1.02 8.18 7.23
CA VAL A 15 -0.43 7.47 6.08
C VAL A 15 1.01 7.04 6.38
N SER A 16 1.80 7.86 7.07
CA SER A 16 3.16 7.52 7.50
C SER A 16 3.16 6.30 8.42
N HIS A 17 2.27 6.32 9.41
CA HIS A 17 2.14 5.23 10.38
C HIS A 17 1.75 3.92 9.68
N GLN A 18 0.76 3.96 8.78
CA GLN A 18 0.33 2.78 8.05
C GLN A 18 1.42 2.26 7.10
N LEU A 19 2.11 3.14 6.37
CA LEU A 19 3.24 2.74 5.51
C LEU A 19 4.39 2.14 6.31
N ARG A 20 4.61 2.59 7.55
CA ARG A 20 5.59 1.96 8.45
C ARG A 20 5.17 0.53 8.81
N ILE A 21 3.90 0.29 9.14
CA ILE A 21 3.39 -1.05 9.43
C ILE A 21 3.57 -1.97 8.21
N LEU A 22 3.14 -1.50 7.03
CA LEU A 22 3.26 -2.25 5.78
C LEU A 22 4.72 -2.55 5.42
N ARG A 23 5.63 -1.62 5.70
CA ARG A 23 7.07 -1.82 5.49
C ARG A 23 7.63 -2.87 6.44
N THR A 24 7.26 -2.83 7.72
CA THR A 24 7.70 -3.84 8.70
C THR A 24 7.17 -5.23 8.36
N ALA A 25 6.01 -5.31 7.71
CA ALA A 25 5.43 -6.54 7.20
C ALA A 25 5.99 -6.98 5.83
N ASN A 26 7.00 -6.29 5.28
CA ASN A 26 7.58 -6.55 3.95
C ASN A 26 6.55 -6.54 2.81
N LEU A 27 5.49 -5.72 2.93
CA LEU A 27 4.46 -5.59 1.88
C LEU A 27 4.76 -4.44 0.92
N VAL A 28 5.51 -3.45 1.38
CA VAL A 28 5.91 -2.28 0.58
C VAL A 28 7.38 -1.95 0.78
N LYS A 29 8.00 -1.43 -0.28
CA LYS A 29 9.38 -0.94 -0.26
C LYS A 29 9.44 0.57 -0.45
N PRO A 30 10.29 1.26 0.33
CA PRO A 30 10.56 2.67 0.12
C PRO A 30 11.63 2.89 -0.96
N ARG A 31 11.47 3.93 -1.77
CA ARG A 31 12.50 4.49 -2.68
C ARG A 31 12.68 5.97 -2.35
N ARG A 32 13.91 6.39 -2.05
CA ARG A 32 14.25 7.80 -1.84
C ARG A 32 14.67 8.45 -3.15
N ASP A 33 14.12 9.63 -3.43
CA ASP A 33 14.46 10.43 -4.60
C ASP A 33 14.55 11.90 -4.17
N GLY A 34 15.78 12.36 -3.97
CA GLY A 34 16.08 13.62 -3.31
C GLY A 34 15.45 13.69 -1.91
N ARG A 35 14.55 14.68 -1.71
CA ARG A 35 13.80 14.88 -0.46
C ARG A 35 12.49 14.10 -0.38
N LYS A 36 12.07 13.43 -1.46
CA LYS A 36 10.79 12.71 -1.53
C LYS A 36 10.98 11.22 -1.25
N MET A 37 10.05 10.65 -0.50
CA MET A 37 9.92 9.20 -0.30
C MET A 37 8.75 8.67 -1.14
N PHE A 38 9.09 7.75 -2.03
CA PHE A 38 8.17 6.97 -2.85
C PHE A 38 8.01 5.58 -2.26
N TYR A 39 6.84 4.98 -2.46
CA TYR A 39 6.52 3.64 -1.99
C TYR A 39 5.93 2.83 -3.13
N SER A 40 6.27 1.54 -3.18
CA SER A 40 5.73 0.55 -4.11
C SER A 40 5.51 -0.77 -3.37
N LEU A 41 4.79 -1.72 -3.97
CA LEU A 41 4.78 -3.10 -3.49
C LEU A 41 6.21 -3.67 -3.46
N ASP A 42 6.46 -4.58 -2.52
CA ASP A 42 7.80 -5.15 -2.34
C ASP A 42 8.23 -5.95 -3.57
N ASP A 43 7.37 -6.84 -4.06
CA ASP A 43 7.53 -7.58 -5.31
C ASP A 43 6.20 -7.78 -6.06
N GLU A 44 6.26 -8.53 -7.16
CA GLU A 44 5.08 -8.88 -7.97
C GLU A 44 4.15 -9.89 -7.28
N HIS A 45 4.69 -10.75 -6.42
CA HIS A 45 3.92 -11.79 -5.71
C HIS A 45 2.91 -11.16 -4.74
N ILE A 46 3.29 -10.06 -4.05
CA ILE A 46 2.35 -9.32 -3.18
C ILE A 46 1.13 -8.83 -3.96
N GLY A 47 1.34 -8.32 -5.18
CA GLY A 47 0.25 -7.88 -6.05
C GLY A 47 -0.66 -9.03 -6.46
N LEU A 48 -0.08 -10.19 -6.77
CA LEU A 48 -0.83 -11.40 -7.14
C LEU A 48 -1.70 -11.90 -5.97
N ILE A 49 -1.15 -11.98 -4.76
CA ILE A 49 -1.86 -12.41 -3.55
C ILE A 49 -3.01 -11.44 -3.24
N PHE A 50 -2.74 -10.13 -3.30
CA PHE A 50 -3.75 -9.11 -3.06
C PHE A 50 -4.93 -9.23 -4.05
N ASN A 51 -4.63 -9.34 -5.35
CA ASN A 51 -5.66 -9.48 -6.38
C ASN A 51 -6.45 -10.79 -6.21
N THR A 52 -5.79 -11.89 -5.86
CA THR A 52 -6.44 -13.18 -5.62
C THR A 52 -7.39 -13.10 -4.42
N GLY A 53 -6.94 -12.51 -3.31
CA GLY A 53 -7.76 -12.30 -2.12
C GLY A 53 -8.95 -11.37 -2.38
N LEU A 54 -8.72 -10.28 -3.12
CA LEU A 54 -9.77 -9.34 -3.51
C LEU A 54 -10.82 -10.02 -4.40
N THR A 55 -10.37 -10.77 -5.40
CA THR A 55 -11.24 -11.56 -6.29
C THR A 55 -12.10 -12.53 -5.49
N HIS A 56 -11.50 -13.25 -4.53
CA HIS A 56 -12.23 -14.19 -3.66
C HIS A 56 -13.28 -13.50 -2.79
N ILE A 57 -12.96 -12.33 -2.22
CA ILE A 57 -13.92 -11.56 -1.41
C ILE A 57 -15.07 -11.05 -2.29
N LEU A 58 -14.77 -10.53 -3.48
CA LEU A 58 -15.79 -10.04 -4.41
C LEU A 58 -16.67 -11.18 -4.95
N HIS A 59 -16.10 -12.36 -5.20
CA HIS A 59 -16.85 -13.57 -5.54
C HIS A 59 -17.74 -14.04 -4.39
N LYS A 60 -17.30 -13.89 -3.13
CA LYS A 60 -18.09 -14.27 -1.94
C LYS A 60 -19.14 -13.22 -1.51
N ASN A 61 -18.90 -11.95 -1.84
CA ASN A 61 -19.82 -10.84 -1.54
C ASN A 61 -20.84 -10.59 -2.67
N GLY A 62 -20.66 -11.22 -3.83
CA GLY A 62 -21.74 -11.47 -4.77
C GLY A 62 -22.64 -12.59 -4.21
N LYS A 63 -23.94 -12.32 -4.14
CA LYS A 63 -24.95 -13.38 -4.09
C LYS A 63 -24.76 -14.37 -5.23
#